data_AF-A0A2N8ZEA9-F1
#
_entry.id   AF-A0A2N8ZEA9-F1
#
_cell.length_a   1.000
_cell.length_b   1.000
_cell.length_c   1.000
_cell.angle_alpha   90.00
_cell.angle_beta   90.00
_cell.angle_gamma   90.00
#
_symmetry.space_group_name_H-M   'P 1'
#
loop_
_entity.id
_entity.type
_entity.pdbx_description
1 polymer ?
#
loop_
_entity_poly.entity_id
_entity_poly.type
_entity_poly.pdbx_seq_one_letter_code
_entity_poly.pdbx_strand_id
1 'polypeptide(L)'
;MEVKKLDSRYCDFWESENKKLIAHPDFFVGKGTLFDDAVYFNHKTVKSVTKIDFSILDCPHVNRDVAATLCLDGLRYSLSAKEYGKLFFVAALPEKNIYGATAIPQMIEHIFAFLNASQYQMIDSSNIDAFWESYLIQSVNENGFYNRLSPPSYNGAIKFLPLAKIRNHLKSLGVIGVIDESLTQKKIESKLDDVCRSTLNITLNEYRKGGSFNFLGLELGQYYIDYLRQNYQQDYLYTIIYKKTLTFFISKYGLTRERDIGLYSRLLGVIVSAMSSYDLQSNTMITRGVRHNDLFKEVKEFIYSQYLAEFDKAMSLNEKCIEELALKLGLGMRFDVVEVIRILMLQKFYDLGCHKSPEEVWTGYISSLEKSFLDIRNLTEVHVDEVYSQMDDITETQKLSKIDFLRDIVDFGSRILERGTRPNYRSFRAELNRVFHSMLTLVAAWLGYRKSEFGFPLEAIHIERNQDILDNSYIPFRFKLKWIVPKTNKSTKINREITSQCYQIAVQLNDAFSPVEGAPCLYEPTFVKERKNESGMFIEMRVKSNWEFFVLNYQPFIDAIQLDSLHKKDTLDERDIQDLEQLSARYRVGYVASTNLADPASISLAG
;
A
#
# COMPACT_ATOMS: atom_id res chain seq x y z
N MET A 1 -50.53 -34.63 -18.22
CA MET A 1 -49.68 -33.45 -17.97
C MET A 1 -49.90 -33.05 -16.51
N GLU A 2 -49.23 -33.74 -15.58
CA GLU A 2 -49.35 -33.48 -14.14
C GLU A 2 -48.33 -32.40 -13.75
N VAL A 3 -48.84 -31.23 -13.39
CA VAL A 3 -48.05 -30.18 -12.74
C VAL A 3 -47.74 -30.67 -11.33
N LYS A 4 -46.48 -31.05 -11.08
CA LYS A 4 -45.96 -31.34 -9.74
C LYS A 4 -46.29 -30.16 -8.81
N LYS A 5 -47.22 -30.35 -7.87
CA LYS A 5 -47.30 -29.50 -6.67
C LYS A 5 -45.94 -29.62 -5.96
N LEU A 6 -45.14 -28.56 -5.92
CA LEU A 6 -44.02 -28.49 -4.99
C LEU A 6 -44.55 -28.77 -3.58
N ASP A 7 -43.85 -29.63 -2.84
CA ASP A 7 -44.18 -29.99 -1.45
C ASP A 7 -44.18 -28.71 -0.60
N SER A 8 -45.31 -28.38 0.06
CA SER A 8 -45.44 -27.13 0.81
C SER A 8 -44.34 -26.97 1.86
N ARG A 9 -43.83 -28.07 2.40
CA ARG A 9 -42.77 -28.10 3.42
C ARG A 9 -41.41 -27.63 2.91
N TYR A 10 -41.08 -27.94 1.66
CA TYR A 10 -39.85 -27.43 1.04
C TYR A 10 -39.93 -25.91 0.87
N CYS A 11 -41.09 -25.42 0.43
CA CYS A 11 -41.36 -23.99 0.33
C CYS A 11 -41.31 -23.30 1.71
N ASP A 12 -41.96 -23.88 2.73
CA ASP A 12 -41.99 -23.34 4.10
C ASP A 12 -40.58 -23.23 4.71
N PHE A 13 -39.71 -24.22 4.45
CA PHE A 13 -38.30 -24.18 4.86
C PHE A 13 -37.57 -22.98 4.24
N TRP A 14 -37.64 -22.83 2.91
CA TRP A 14 -36.98 -21.72 2.23
C TRP A 14 -37.55 -20.35 2.61
N GLU A 15 -38.86 -20.26 2.84
CA GLU A 15 -39.48 -19.05 3.37
C GLU A 15 -38.98 -18.71 4.78
N SER A 16 -38.77 -19.72 5.64
CA SER A 16 -38.20 -19.53 6.98
C SER A 16 -36.78 -18.96 6.92
N GLU A 17 -35.91 -19.55 6.08
CA GLU A 17 -34.54 -19.06 5.91
C GLU A 17 -34.50 -17.66 5.26
N ASN A 18 -35.40 -17.38 4.31
CA ASN A 18 -35.55 -16.05 3.73
C ASN A 18 -36.00 -15.01 4.78
N LYS A 19 -36.92 -15.36 5.69
CA LYS A 19 -37.33 -14.48 6.81
C LYS A 19 -36.16 -14.16 7.73
N LYS A 20 -35.28 -15.13 8.02
CA LYS A 20 -34.05 -14.89 8.81
C LYS A 20 -33.11 -13.90 8.11
N LEU A 21 -32.90 -14.07 6.80
CA LEU A 21 -32.08 -13.15 6.01
C LEU A 21 -32.65 -11.72 6.03
N ILE A 22 -33.95 -11.56 5.77
CA ILE A 22 -34.63 -10.26 5.74
C ILE A 22 -34.60 -9.59 7.12
N ALA A 23 -34.67 -10.37 8.20
CA ALA A 23 -34.58 -9.87 9.57
C ALA A 23 -33.18 -9.38 9.97
N HIS A 24 -32.14 -9.65 9.16
CA HIS A 24 -30.79 -9.17 9.45
C HIS A 24 -30.76 -7.63 9.45
N PRO A 25 -30.17 -6.98 10.47
CA PRO A 25 -30.29 -5.52 10.67
C PRO A 25 -29.68 -4.66 9.55
N ASP A 26 -28.75 -5.23 8.79
CA ASP A 26 -28.06 -4.55 7.69
C ASP A 26 -28.61 -4.97 6.31
N PHE A 27 -29.60 -5.87 6.23
CA PHE A 27 -30.17 -6.29 4.96
C PHE A 27 -30.92 -5.15 4.26
N PHE A 28 -30.74 -5.01 2.95
CA PHE A 28 -31.47 -4.03 2.16
C PHE A 28 -32.85 -4.59 1.78
N VAL A 29 -33.82 -4.39 2.66
CA VAL A 29 -35.22 -4.76 2.44
C VAL A 29 -35.74 -4.15 1.13
N GLY A 30 -36.30 -4.99 0.25
CA GLY A 30 -36.88 -4.59 -1.03
C GLY A 30 -35.91 -4.61 -2.21
N LYS A 31 -34.64 -4.97 -1.99
CA LYS A 31 -33.63 -5.14 -3.04
C LYS A 31 -33.08 -6.57 -3.01
N GLY A 32 -33.89 -7.53 -3.45
CA GLY A 32 -33.55 -8.96 -3.48
C GLY A 32 -34.01 -9.76 -2.25
N THR A 33 -33.97 -11.08 -2.39
CA THR A 33 -34.38 -12.11 -1.42
C THR A 33 -33.47 -13.33 -1.58
N LEU A 34 -33.60 -14.32 -0.69
CA LEU A 34 -32.88 -15.59 -0.83
C LEU A 34 -33.23 -16.35 -2.13
N PHE A 35 -34.36 -16.02 -2.78
CA PHE A 35 -34.76 -16.64 -4.04
C PHE A 35 -34.09 -16.02 -5.25
N ASP A 36 -33.60 -14.77 -5.14
CA ASP A 36 -32.91 -14.08 -6.22
C ASP A 36 -31.44 -14.51 -6.35
N ASP A 37 -30.81 -14.21 -7.48
CA ASP A 37 -29.38 -14.48 -7.67
C ASP A 37 -28.48 -13.50 -6.89
N ALA A 38 -29.03 -12.37 -6.45
CA ALA A 38 -28.26 -11.38 -5.71
C ALA A 38 -29.02 -10.81 -4.51
N VAL A 39 -28.28 -10.62 -3.42
CA VAL A 39 -28.77 -9.99 -2.18
C VAL A 39 -27.91 -8.79 -1.81
N TYR A 40 -28.48 -7.84 -1.07
CA TYR A 40 -27.87 -6.52 -0.87
C TYR A 40 -27.86 -6.14 0.61
N PHE A 41 -26.76 -5.53 1.06
CA PHE A 41 -26.55 -5.11 2.44
C PHE A 41 -26.11 -3.66 2.54
N ASN A 42 -26.66 -2.94 3.51
CA ASN A 42 -26.33 -1.54 3.82
C ASN A 42 -25.18 -1.46 4.82
N HIS A 43 -24.19 -0.61 4.52
CA HIS A 43 -23.18 -0.24 5.52
C HIS A 43 -23.73 0.86 6.43
N LYS A 44 -23.71 0.65 7.74
CA LYS A 44 -24.19 1.67 8.70
C LYS A 44 -23.30 2.91 8.75
N THR A 45 -22.01 2.77 8.45
CA THR A 45 -20.98 3.80 8.61
C THR A 45 -20.64 4.53 7.31
N VAL A 46 -20.90 3.90 6.17
CA VAL A 46 -20.59 4.42 4.83
C VAL A 46 -21.90 4.35 4.03
N LYS A 47 -22.26 5.39 3.27
CA LYS A 47 -23.44 5.36 2.39
C LYS A 47 -23.18 4.46 1.17
N SER A 48 -22.85 3.20 1.41
CA SER A 48 -22.52 2.18 0.40
C SER A 48 -23.39 0.94 0.61
N VAL A 49 -23.60 0.21 -0.49
CA VAL A 49 -24.36 -1.04 -0.51
C VAL A 49 -23.43 -2.13 -1.04
N THR A 50 -23.33 -3.24 -0.34
CA THR A 50 -22.63 -4.44 -0.83
C THR A 50 -23.63 -5.36 -1.52
N LYS A 51 -23.31 -5.75 -2.76
CA LYS A 51 -24.00 -6.80 -3.50
C LYS A 51 -23.28 -8.13 -3.26
N ILE A 52 -24.02 -9.18 -2.93
CA ILE A 52 -23.57 -10.56 -2.92
C ILE A 52 -24.28 -11.25 -4.09
N ASP A 53 -23.51 -11.83 -5.01
CA ASP A 53 -24.01 -12.44 -6.24
C ASP A 53 -23.72 -13.93 -6.25
N PHE A 54 -24.74 -14.75 -6.45
CA PHE A 54 -24.66 -16.21 -6.46
C PHE A 54 -24.66 -16.79 -7.89
N SER A 55 -24.72 -15.96 -8.94
CA SER A 55 -24.75 -16.41 -10.34
C SER A 55 -23.50 -17.18 -10.76
N ILE A 56 -22.35 -16.91 -10.14
CA ILE A 56 -21.10 -17.67 -10.37
C ILE A 56 -21.24 -19.16 -10.02
N LEU A 57 -22.20 -19.54 -9.16
CA LEU A 57 -22.50 -20.94 -8.84
C LEU A 57 -23.22 -21.67 -9.98
N ASP A 58 -23.66 -20.97 -11.03
CA ASP A 58 -24.18 -21.57 -12.26
C ASP A 58 -23.08 -21.82 -13.30
N CYS A 59 -21.87 -21.26 -13.13
CA CYS A 59 -20.78 -21.46 -14.08
C CYS A 59 -20.39 -22.94 -14.17
N PRO A 60 -20.06 -23.49 -15.36
CA PRO A 60 -19.83 -24.94 -15.52
C PRO A 60 -18.76 -25.54 -14.62
N HIS A 61 -17.71 -24.78 -14.28
CA HIS A 61 -16.63 -25.23 -13.40
C HIS A 61 -17.00 -25.19 -11.91
N VAL A 62 -18.09 -24.52 -11.53
CA VAL A 62 -18.56 -24.40 -10.12
C VAL A 62 -19.88 -25.12 -9.90
N ASN A 63 -20.77 -25.13 -10.90
CA ASN A 63 -22.10 -25.70 -10.78
C ASN A 63 -22.05 -27.19 -10.48
N ARG A 64 -23.02 -27.63 -9.69
CA ARG A 64 -23.29 -29.02 -9.42
C ARG A 64 -24.77 -29.18 -9.11
N ASP A 65 -25.47 -29.92 -9.98
CA ASP A 65 -26.92 -30.11 -9.88
C ASP A 65 -27.33 -30.85 -8.59
N VAL A 66 -26.48 -31.74 -8.10
CA VAL A 66 -26.65 -32.45 -6.82
C VAL A 66 -25.38 -32.30 -5.98
N ALA A 67 -25.36 -31.25 -5.17
CA ALA A 67 -24.26 -30.89 -4.27
C ALA A 67 -24.46 -31.44 -2.85
N ALA A 68 -25.69 -31.35 -2.33
CA ALA A 68 -26.02 -31.71 -0.96
C ALA A 68 -27.43 -32.31 -0.87
N THR A 69 -27.79 -32.81 0.31
CA THR A 69 -29.13 -33.31 0.61
C THR A 69 -29.72 -32.54 1.79
N LEU A 70 -30.96 -32.09 1.64
CA LEU A 70 -31.79 -31.54 2.72
C LEU A 70 -32.74 -32.63 3.22
N CYS A 71 -32.68 -32.95 4.51
CA CYS A 71 -33.56 -33.89 5.19
C CYS A 71 -34.61 -33.14 6.02
N LEU A 72 -35.88 -33.16 5.60
CA LEU A 72 -37.01 -32.59 6.36
C LEU A 72 -37.99 -33.71 6.73
N ASP A 73 -38.19 -33.94 8.03
CA ASP A 73 -39.15 -34.93 8.56
C ASP A 73 -39.06 -36.32 7.90
N GLY A 74 -37.84 -36.76 7.57
CA GLY A 74 -37.56 -38.05 6.92
C GLY A 74 -37.60 -38.04 5.38
N LEU A 75 -38.03 -36.94 4.75
CA LEU A 75 -37.94 -36.75 3.30
C LEU A 75 -36.59 -36.16 2.90
N ARG A 76 -36.07 -36.57 1.75
CA ARG A 76 -34.78 -36.12 1.20
C ARG A 76 -34.98 -35.30 -0.06
N TYR A 77 -34.47 -34.08 -0.08
CA TYR A 77 -34.46 -33.18 -1.23
C TYR A 77 -33.00 -32.98 -1.67
N SER A 78 -32.75 -33.05 -2.97
CA SER A 78 -31.43 -32.72 -3.52
C SER A 78 -31.27 -31.21 -3.60
N LEU A 79 -30.10 -30.70 -3.21
CA LEU A 79 -29.74 -29.30 -3.33
C LEU A 79 -28.67 -29.14 -4.40
N SER A 80 -28.88 -28.17 -5.29
CA SER A 80 -27.84 -27.67 -6.20
C SER A 80 -26.73 -26.94 -5.45
N ALA A 81 -25.60 -26.68 -6.12
CA ALA A 81 -24.50 -25.87 -5.58
C ALA A 81 -24.98 -24.48 -5.17
N LYS A 82 -25.83 -23.84 -5.98
CA LYS A 82 -26.42 -22.53 -5.69
C LYS A 82 -27.31 -22.57 -4.45
N GLU A 83 -28.19 -23.55 -4.34
CA GLU A 83 -29.07 -23.71 -3.16
C GLU A 83 -28.26 -23.97 -1.88
N TYR A 84 -27.28 -24.87 -1.93
CA TYR A 84 -26.38 -25.11 -0.80
C TYR A 84 -25.60 -23.84 -0.45
N GLY A 85 -25.07 -23.12 -1.45
CA GLY A 85 -24.32 -21.88 -1.25
C GLY A 85 -25.15 -20.80 -0.55
N LYS A 86 -26.42 -20.65 -0.93
CA LYS A 86 -27.36 -19.73 -0.27
C LYS A 86 -27.60 -20.10 1.20
N LEU A 87 -27.80 -21.38 1.51
CA LEU A 87 -27.96 -21.85 2.90
C LEU A 87 -26.67 -21.69 3.71
N PHE A 88 -25.52 -22.00 3.10
CA PHE A 88 -24.21 -21.79 3.70
C PHE A 88 -24.00 -20.31 4.03
N PHE A 89 -24.38 -19.41 3.11
CA PHE A 89 -24.29 -17.98 3.32
C PHE A 89 -25.11 -17.52 4.52
N VAL A 90 -26.38 -17.92 4.61
CA VAL A 90 -27.25 -17.59 5.75
C VAL A 90 -26.68 -18.16 7.06
N ALA A 91 -26.17 -19.40 7.04
CA ALA A 91 -25.60 -20.05 8.22
C ALA A 91 -24.26 -19.43 8.68
N ALA A 92 -23.50 -18.82 7.77
CA ALA A 92 -22.21 -18.19 8.04
C ALA A 92 -22.31 -16.68 8.34
N LEU A 93 -23.40 -16.03 7.96
CA LEU A 93 -23.60 -14.59 8.12
C LEU A 93 -23.63 -14.21 9.63
N PRO A 94 -22.80 -13.27 10.09
CA PRO A 94 -22.85 -12.82 11.49
C PRO A 94 -24.17 -12.11 11.80
N GLU A 95 -24.77 -12.38 12.96
CA GLU A 95 -26.13 -11.88 13.29
C GLU A 95 -26.28 -10.35 13.40
N LYS A 96 -25.18 -9.64 13.67
CA LYS A 96 -25.21 -8.22 14.11
C LYS A 96 -24.52 -7.25 13.16
N ASN A 97 -23.76 -7.75 12.19
CA ASN A 97 -22.95 -6.94 11.29
C ASN A 97 -22.62 -7.74 10.03
N ILE A 98 -22.21 -7.02 8.99
CA ILE A 98 -21.83 -7.59 7.69
C ILE A 98 -20.32 -7.83 7.53
N TYR A 99 -19.54 -7.82 8.61
CA TYR A 99 -18.10 -8.05 8.52
C TYR A 99 -17.82 -9.48 8.05
N GLY A 100 -17.05 -9.61 6.96
CA GLY A 100 -16.73 -10.90 6.36
C GLY A 100 -17.79 -11.46 5.41
N ALA A 101 -18.93 -10.75 5.20
CA ALA A 101 -19.99 -11.22 4.31
C ALA A 101 -19.50 -11.48 2.87
N THR A 102 -18.52 -10.72 2.38
CA THR A 102 -17.92 -10.89 1.04
C THR A 102 -16.99 -12.09 0.93
N ALA A 103 -16.43 -12.59 2.04
CA ALA A 103 -15.56 -13.76 2.03
C ALA A 103 -16.34 -15.08 1.95
N ILE A 104 -17.59 -15.08 2.43
CA ILE A 104 -18.45 -16.25 2.40
C ILE A 104 -18.69 -16.78 0.96
N PRO A 105 -19.16 -15.97 -0.01
CA PRO A 105 -19.36 -16.44 -1.39
C PRO A 105 -18.04 -16.92 -2.02
N GLN A 106 -16.94 -16.20 -1.83
CA GLN A 106 -15.62 -16.60 -2.34
C GLN A 106 -15.17 -17.99 -1.85
N MET A 107 -15.45 -18.31 -0.58
CA MET A 107 -15.18 -19.65 -0.06
C MET A 107 -16.09 -20.71 -0.68
N ILE A 108 -17.38 -20.42 -0.84
CA ILE A 108 -18.34 -21.36 -1.45
C ILE A 108 -17.94 -21.65 -2.91
N GLU A 109 -17.64 -20.59 -3.67
CA GLU A 109 -17.16 -20.66 -5.04
C GLU A 109 -15.92 -21.56 -5.15
N HIS A 110 -14.93 -21.33 -4.28
CA HIS A 110 -13.70 -22.11 -4.27
C HIS A 110 -13.92 -23.56 -3.87
N ILE A 111 -14.78 -23.84 -2.88
CA ILE A 111 -15.15 -25.20 -2.48
C ILE A 111 -15.69 -25.96 -3.69
N PHE A 112 -16.67 -25.40 -4.39
CA PHE A 112 -17.31 -26.11 -5.49
C PHE A 112 -16.41 -26.24 -6.72
N ALA A 113 -15.65 -25.20 -7.06
CA ALA A 113 -14.66 -25.29 -8.13
C ALA A 113 -13.61 -26.38 -7.84
N PHE A 114 -13.14 -26.47 -6.59
CA PHE A 114 -12.18 -27.49 -6.17
C PHE A 114 -12.76 -28.90 -6.26
N LEU A 115 -13.99 -29.09 -5.76
CA LEU A 115 -14.68 -30.38 -5.80
C LEU A 115 -14.93 -30.84 -7.24
N ASN A 116 -15.33 -29.92 -8.13
CA ASN A 116 -15.56 -30.24 -9.54
C ASN A 116 -14.27 -30.56 -10.29
N ALA A 117 -13.23 -29.71 -10.15
CA ALA A 117 -11.95 -29.92 -10.81
C ALA A 117 -11.25 -31.22 -10.36
N SER A 118 -11.42 -31.59 -9.09
CA SER A 118 -10.81 -32.79 -8.51
C SER A 118 -11.75 -34.01 -8.51
N GLN A 119 -12.98 -33.87 -9.02
CA GLN A 119 -14.03 -34.90 -9.02
C GLN A 119 -14.35 -35.46 -7.63
N TYR A 120 -14.17 -34.67 -6.58
CA TYR A 120 -14.51 -35.06 -5.21
C TYR A 120 -15.99 -34.82 -4.91
N GLN A 121 -16.59 -35.73 -4.13
CA GLN A 121 -17.98 -35.59 -3.70
C GLN A 121 -18.12 -34.53 -2.59
N MET A 122 -17.14 -34.46 -1.68
CA MET A 122 -17.13 -33.55 -0.53
C MET A 122 -15.69 -33.33 -0.03
N ILE A 123 -15.49 -32.33 0.82
CA ILE A 123 -14.25 -32.09 1.54
C ILE A 123 -14.22 -32.98 2.79
N ASP A 124 -13.18 -33.80 2.91
CA ASP A 124 -12.97 -34.75 4.00
C ASP A 124 -11.50 -34.78 4.46
N SER A 125 -11.16 -35.72 5.36
CA SER A 125 -9.80 -35.82 5.91
C SER A 125 -8.73 -36.19 4.87
N SER A 126 -9.11 -36.72 3.70
CA SER A 126 -8.20 -37.15 2.64
C SER A 126 -7.83 -36.04 1.65
N ASN A 127 -8.68 -35.03 1.47
CA ASN A 127 -8.50 -33.98 0.47
C ASN A 127 -8.42 -32.56 1.03
N ILE A 128 -8.57 -32.36 2.35
CA ILE A 128 -8.54 -31.02 2.95
C ILE A 128 -7.19 -30.30 2.83
N ASP A 129 -6.08 -31.04 2.76
CA ASP A 129 -4.76 -30.45 2.54
C ASP A 129 -4.69 -29.83 1.13
N ALA A 130 -5.07 -30.58 0.11
CA ALA A 130 -5.13 -30.12 -1.27
C ALA A 130 -6.13 -28.97 -1.46
N PHE A 131 -7.25 -28.99 -0.74
CA PHE A 131 -8.20 -27.88 -0.72
C PHE A 131 -7.55 -26.60 -0.18
N TRP A 132 -6.86 -26.68 0.97
CA TRP A 132 -6.20 -25.51 1.54
C TRP A 132 -5.05 -25.01 0.68
N GLU A 133 -4.28 -25.90 0.07
CA GLU A 133 -3.24 -25.52 -0.90
C GLU A 133 -3.86 -24.72 -2.05
N SER A 134 -4.91 -25.26 -2.68
CA SER A 134 -5.64 -24.56 -3.75
C SER A 134 -6.21 -23.23 -3.27
N TYR A 135 -6.85 -23.16 -2.09
CA TYR A 135 -7.43 -21.91 -1.58
C TYR A 135 -6.40 -20.81 -1.32
N LEU A 136 -5.20 -21.21 -0.88
CA LEU A 136 -4.12 -20.26 -0.58
C LEU A 136 -3.40 -19.77 -1.84
N ILE A 137 -3.28 -20.58 -2.88
CA ILE A 137 -2.50 -20.23 -4.08
C ILE A 137 -3.35 -19.87 -5.29
N GLN A 138 -4.62 -20.22 -5.30
CA GLN A 138 -5.55 -19.99 -6.40
C GLN A 138 -6.82 -19.29 -5.93
N SER A 139 -7.52 -18.73 -6.90
CA SER A 139 -8.84 -18.13 -6.74
C SER A 139 -9.72 -18.55 -7.93
N VAL A 140 -11.01 -18.25 -7.85
CA VAL A 140 -12.00 -18.63 -8.87
C VAL A 140 -12.71 -17.39 -9.36
N ASN A 141 -12.95 -17.31 -10.66
CA ASN A 141 -13.85 -16.34 -11.28
C ASN A 141 -14.73 -17.03 -12.34
N GLU A 142 -15.43 -16.25 -13.16
CA GLU A 142 -16.27 -16.73 -14.27
C GLU A 142 -15.52 -17.56 -15.33
N ASN A 143 -14.20 -17.45 -15.41
CA ASN A 143 -13.36 -18.18 -16.37
C ASN A 143 -12.69 -19.44 -15.78
N GLY A 144 -12.85 -19.70 -14.48
CA GLY A 144 -12.23 -20.84 -13.81
C GLY A 144 -11.22 -20.46 -12.74
N PHE A 145 -10.27 -21.36 -12.49
CA PHE A 145 -9.16 -21.12 -11.58
C PHE A 145 -8.14 -20.17 -12.20
N TYR A 146 -7.62 -19.27 -11.37
CA TYR A 146 -6.44 -18.47 -11.68
C TYR A 146 -5.52 -18.42 -10.45
N ASN A 147 -4.23 -18.18 -10.68
CA ASN A 147 -3.25 -18.15 -9.59
C ASN A 147 -3.31 -16.80 -8.87
N ARG A 148 -3.15 -16.82 -7.55
CA ARG A 148 -3.00 -15.61 -6.74
C ARG A 148 -1.53 -15.19 -6.71
N LEU A 149 -1.26 -13.90 -6.76
CA LEU A 149 0.08 -13.35 -6.44
C LEU A 149 0.46 -13.59 -4.99
N SER A 150 -0.56 -13.61 -4.11
CA SER A 150 -0.36 -13.76 -2.68
C SER A 150 -1.54 -14.48 -2.05
N PRO A 151 -1.32 -15.29 -1.00
CA PRO A 151 -2.39 -15.87 -0.20
C PRO A 151 -3.37 -14.81 0.30
N PRO A 152 -4.67 -15.15 0.41
CA PRO A 152 -5.66 -14.23 0.93
C PRO A 152 -5.34 -13.87 2.38
N SER A 153 -5.85 -12.75 2.90
CA SER A 153 -5.63 -12.42 4.32
C SER A 153 -6.45 -13.36 5.22
N TYR A 154 -5.84 -13.89 6.29
CA TYR A 154 -6.59 -14.74 7.23
C TYR A 154 -7.81 -14.00 7.81
N ASN A 155 -7.61 -12.74 8.21
CA ASN A 155 -8.67 -11.94 8.84
C ASN A 155 -9.82 -11.58 7.89
N GLY A 156 -9.54 -11.39 6.59
CA GLY A 156 -10.56 -11.08 5.60
C GLY A 156 -11.26 -12.33 5.08
N ALA A 157 -10.50 -13.39 4.78
CA ALA A 157 -10.99 -14.52 3.99
C ALA A 157 -11.33 -15.78 4.81
N ILE A 158 -10.64 -16.05 5.92
CA ILE A 158 -10.75 -17.35 6.64
C ILE A 158 -11.39 -17.19 8.03
N LYS A 159 -11.07 -16.11 8.75
CA LYS A 159 -11.45 -15.91 10.16
C LYS A 159 -12.94 -16.04 10.42
N PHE A 160 -13.76 -15.55 9.49
CA PHE A 160 -15.21 -15.53 9.62
C PHE A 160 -15.87 -16.84 9.16
N LEU A 161 -15.09 -17.83 8.72
CA LEU A 161 -15.57 -19.06 8.10
C LEU A 161 -15.12 -20.31 8.88
N PRO A 162 -15.59 -20.51 10.13
CA PRO A 162 -15.34 -21.74 10.85
C PRO A 162 -16.14 -22.90 10.23
N LEU A 163 -15.57 -23.53 9.18
CA LEU A 163 -16.23 -24.54 8.34
C LEU A 163 -16.95 -25.63 9.15
N ALA A 164 -16.34 -26.14 10.23
CA ALA A 164 -16.98 -27.15 11.07
C ALA A 164 -18.22 -26.63 11.81
N LYS A 165 -18.21 -25.37 12.26
CA LYS A 165 -19.38 -24.75 12.92
C LYS A 165 -20.50 -24.47 11.93
N ILE A 166 -20.15 -23.97 10.74
CA ILE A 166 -21.13 -23.72 9.67
C ILE A 166 -21.78 -25.03 9.23
N ARG A 167 -20.99 -26.08 8.97
CA ARG A 167 -21.50 -27.43 8.69
C ARG A 167 -22.43 -27.93 9.80
N ASN A 168 -22.07 -27.77 11.06
CA ASN A 168 -22.93 -28.21 12.18
C ASN A 168 -24.25 -27.42 12.24
N HIS A 169 -24.24 -26.13 11.91
CA HIS A 169 -25.45 -25.32 11.78
C HIS A 169 -26.32 -25.83 10.63
N LEU A 170 -25.74 -26.04 9.44
CA LEU A 170 -26.43 -26.62 8.29
C LEU A 170 -27.04 -28.00 8.62
N LYS A 171 -26.29 -28.85 9.32
CA LYS A 171 -26.78 -30.15 9.79
C LYS A 171 -27.98 -30.01 10.73
N SER A 172 -28.01 -28.99 11.60
CA SER A 172 -29.17 -28.72 12.46
C SER A 172 -30.42 -28.30 11.69
N LEU A 173 -30.25 -27.78 10.46
CA LEU A 173 -31.32 -27.50 9.50
C LEU A 173 -31.69 -28.71 8.62
N GLY A 174 -31.04 -29.86 8.83
CA GLY A 174 -31.22 -31.07 8.03
C GLY A 174 -30.36 -31.12 6.77
N VAL A 175 -29.48 -30.15 6.53
CA VAL A 175 -28.59 -30.11 5.36
C VAL A 175 -27.33 -30.93 5.62
N ILE A 176 -27.05 -31.91 4.76
CA ILE A 176 -25.88 -32.78 4.81
C ILE A 176 -25.20 -32.87 3.44
N GLY A 177 -23.87 -32.96 3.43
CA GLY A 177 -23.04 -33.00 2.22
C GLY A 177 -21.97 -31.90 2.22
N VAL A 178 -21.15 -31.89 1.16
CA VAL A 178 -20.08 -30.91 0.87
C VAL A 178 -18.91 -30.86 1.86
N ILE A 179 -19.13 -30.89 3.18
CA ILE A 179 -18.08 -30.91 4.22
C ILE A 179 -18.36 -32.09 5.16
N ASP A 180 -17.40 -32.99 5.30
CA ASP A 180 -17.56 -34.23 6.04
C ASP A 180 -17.56 -34.02 7.57
N GLU A 181 -18.26 -34.88 8.29
CA GLU A 181 -18.40 -34.80 9.74
C GLU A 181 -17.10 -35.15 10.47
N SER A 182 -16.20 -35.93 9.86
CA SER A 182 -14.90 -36.29 10.44
C SER A 182 -13.98 -35.10 10.65
N LEU A 183 -14.24 -33.98 9.97
CA LEU A 183 -13.47 -32.74 10.04
C LEU A 183 -13.89 -31.88 11.23
N THR A 184 -13.28 -32.13 12.39
CA THR A 184 -13.44 -31.24 13.55
C THR A 184 -12.72 -29.91 13.31
N GLN A 185 -13.14 -28.84 14.00
CA GLN A 185 -12.46 -27.53 13.91
C GLN A 185 -10.95 -27.66 14.19
N LYS A 186 -10.57 -28.49 15.16
CA LYS A 186 -9.16 -28.76 15.48
C LYS A 186 -8.41 -29.41 14.32
N LYS A 187 -9.01 -30.38 13.63
CA LYS A 187 -8.40 -31.02 12.45
C LYS A 187 -8.25 -30.03 11.30
N ILE A 188 -9.29 -29.24 11.01
CA ILE A 188 -9.25 -28.21 9.96
C ILE A 188 -8.12 -27.21 10.22
N GLU A 189 -8.00 -26.72 11.45
CA GLU A 189 -6.93 -25.79 11.82
C GLU A 189 -5.53 -26.42 11.80
N SER A 190 -5.41 -27.69 12.24
CA SER A 190 -4.13 -28.41 12.16
C SER A 190 -3.67 -28.58 10.72
N LYS A 191 -4.59 -28.98 9.83
CA LYS A 191 -4.33 -29.18 8.41
C LYS A 191 -3.95 -27.87 7.71
N LEU A 192 -4.65 -26.78 8.06
CA LEU A 192 -4.26 -25.45 7.60
C LEU A 192 -2.87 -25.01 8.11
N ASP A 193 -2.49 -25.33 9.36
CA ASP A 193 -1.13 -25.06 9.88
C ASP A 193 -0.06 -25.83 9.10
N ASP A 194 -0.31 -27.10 8.79
CA ASP A 194 0.59 -27.94 8.00
C ASP A 194 0.79 -27.33 6.60
N VAL A 195 -0.30 -26.94 5.93
CA VAL A 195 -0.24 -26.28 4.61
C VAL A 195 0.41 -24.90 4.66
N CYS A 196 0.15 -24.10 5.70
CA CYS A 196 0.86 -22.82 5.87
C CYS A 196 2.37 -23.03 5.96
N ARG A 197 2.83 -24.09 6.65
CA ARG A 197 4.27 -24.39 6.76
C ARG A 197 4.86 -24.89 5.45
N SER A 198 4.17 -25.77 4.73
CA SER A 198 4.68 -26.32 3.47
C SER A 198 4.65 -25.29 2.33
N THR A 199 3.56 -24.53 2.21
CA THR A 199 3.32 -23.64 1.07
C THR A 199 3.81 -22.21 1.33
N LEU A 200 3.64 -21.70 2.56
CA LEU A 200 3.93 -20.30 2.89
C LEU A 200 5.17 -20.12 3.76
N ASN A 201 5.78 -21.21 4.22
CA ASN A 201 6.91 -21.21 5.16
C ASN A 201 6.64 -20.39 6.44
N ILE A 202 5.38 -20.35 6.89
CA ILE A 202 4.95 -19.67 8.13
C ILE A 202 3.97 -20.57 8.90
N THR A 203 3.83 -20.34 10.20
CA THR A 203 2.80 -21.00 11.02
C THR A 203 1.43 -20.33 10.84
N LEU A 204 0.35 -21.05 11.11
CA LEU A 204 -1.01 -20.50 11.17
C LEU A 204 -1.12 -19.36 12.20
N ASN A 205 -0.36 -19.42 13.29
CA ASN A 205 -0.32 -18.33 14.27
C ASN A 205 0.34 -17.06 13.70
N GLU A 206 1.39 -17.20 12.90
CA GLU A 206 2.00 -16.09 12.18
C GLU A 206 1.07 -15.56 11.09
N TYR A 207 0.37 -16.45 10.37
CA TYR A 207 -0.61 -16.06 9.37
C TYR A 207 -1.78 -15.27 9.96
N ARG A 208 -2.31 -15.72 11.12
CA ARG A 208 -3.33 -14.99 11.91
C ARG A 208 -2.85 -13.60 12.34
N LYS A 209 -1.58 -13.48 12.73
CA LYS A 209 -0.95 -12.22 13.17
C LYS A 209 -0.58 -11.29 12.02
N GLY A 210 -0.28 -11.85 10.84
CA GLY A 210 0.30 -11.17 9.70
C GLY A 210 -0.57 -10.16 8.98
N GLY A 211 -1.84 -10.06 9.36
CA GLY A 211 -2.80 -9.19 8.69
C GLY A 211 -2.80 -9.46 7.19
N SER A 212 -2.68 -8.40 6.40
CA SER A 212 -2.67 -8.42 4.94
C SER A 212 -1.28 -8.18 4.31
N PHE A 213 -0.17 -8.42 5.02
CA PHE A 213 1.17 -8.05 4.50
C PHE A 213 2.27 -9.10 4.72
N ASN A 214 2.04 -10.14 5.52
CA ASN A 214 2.98 -11.26 5.68
C ASN A 214 3.14 -12.12 4.40
N PHE A 215 2.36 -11.84 3.37
CA PHE A 215 2.35 -12.55 2.10
C PHE A 215 2.98 -11.76 0.95
N LEU A 216 3.58 -10.61 1.27
CA LEU A 216 4.57 -10.00 0.40
C LEU A 216 5.76 -10.96 0.31
N GLY A 217 5.76 -11.83 -0.71
CA GLY A 217 6.99 -12.51 -1.12
C GLY A 217 8.10 -11.48 -1.33
N LEU A 218 9.37 -11.89 -1.22
CA LEU A 218 10.51 -10.99 -1.36
C LEU A 218 10.43 -10.13 -2.62
N GLU A 219 9.91 -10.69 -3.71
CA GLU A 219 9.73 -10.02 -5.00
C GLU A 219 8.66 -8.92 -4.95
N LEU A 220 7.45 -9.22 -4.46
CA LEU A 220 6.38 -8.21 -4.38
C LEU A 220 6.73 -7.10 -3.37
N GLY A 221 7.47 -7.45 -2.32
CA GLY A 221 8.07 -6.48 -1.41
C GLY A 221 9.04 -5.53 -2.12
N GLN A 222 9.91 -6.05 -2.99
CA GLN A 222 10.84 -5.22 -3.78
C GLN A 222 10.10 -4.25 -4.71
N TYR A 223 9.07 -4.70 -5.43
CA TYR A 223 8.24 -3.82 -6.26
C TYR A 223 7.54 -2.73 -5.46
N TYR A 224 7.07 -3.07 -4.25
CA TYR A 224 6.48 -2.08 -3.36
C TYR A 224 7.51 -1.03 -2.93
N ILE A 225 8.72 -1.46 -2.53
CA ILE A 225 9.80 -0.53 -2.15
C ILE A 225 10.21 0.35 -3.35
N ASP A 226 10.27 -0.20 -4.55
CA ASP A 226 10.55 0.58 -5.76
C ASP A 226 9.45 1.63 -6.03
N TYR A 227 8.17 1.25 -5.95
CA TYR A 227 7.06 2.20 -6.04
C TYR A 227 7.14 3.31 -5.00
N LEU A 228 7.43 2.97 -3.74
CA LEU A 228 7.56 3.97 -2.67
C LEU A 228 8.73 4.93 -2.91
N ARG A 229 9.83 4.42 -3.47
CA ARG A 229 10.98 5.24 -3.86
C ARG A 229 10.61 6.19 -5.00
N GLN A 230 9.91 5.71 -6.04
CA GLN A 230 9.43 6.57 -7.12
C GLN A 230 8.50 7.67 -6.60
N ASN A 231 7.53 7.31 -5.75
CA ASN A 231 6.61 8.26 -5.13
C ASN A 231 7.33 9.32 -4.27
N TYR A 232 8.36 8.92 -3.52
CA TYR A 232 9.21 9.86 -2.78
C TYR A 232 9.99 10.79 -3.73
N GLN A 233 10.75 10.23 -4.68
CA GLN A 233 11.63 11.01 -5.55
C GLN A 233 10.87 11.99 -6.44
N GLN A 234 9.63 11.66 -6.83
CA GLN A 234 8.81 12.51 -7.71
C GLN A 234 8.11 13.63 -6.93
N ASP A 235 7.54 13.32 -5.75
CA ASP A 235 6.56 14.21 -5.12
C ASP A 235 7.10 14.94 -3.87
N TYR A 236 8.32 14.63 -3.41
CA TYR A 236 8.86 15.19 -2.16
C TYR A 236 8.89 16.71 -2.14
N LEU A 237 9.46 17.36 -3.17
CA LEU A 237 9.61 18.83 -3.23
C LEU A 237 8.25 19.54 -3.04
N TYR A 238 7.23 19.12 -3.79
CA TYR A 238 5.92 19.74 -3.69
C TYR A 238 5.28 19.44 -2.33
N THR A 239 5.46 18.22 -1.82
CA THR A 239 4.95 17.82 -0.51
C THR A 239 5.52 18.66 0.62
N ILE A 240 6.84 18.91 0.63
CA ILE A 240 7.48 19.73 1.67
C ILE A 240 7.00 21.19 1.58
N ILE A 241 6.88 21.75 0.38
CA ILE A 241 6.37 23.10 0.14
C ILE A 241 4.96 23.25 0.71
N TYR A 242 4.07 22.30 0.43
CA TYR A 242 2.72 22.28 1.00
C TYR A 242 2.71 22.17 2.52
N LYS A 243 3.50 21.25 3.09
CA LYS A 243 3.57 21.05 4.54
C LYS A 243 4.05 22.32 5.26
N LYS A 244 5.08 23.00 4.73
CA LYS A 244 5.57 24.27 5.28
C LYS A 244 4.55 25.39 5.14
N THR A 245 3.91 25.51 3.99
CA THR A 245 2.85 26.49 3.72
C THR A 245 1.66 26.32 4.67
N LEU A 246 1.16 25.08 4.80
CA LEU A 246 0.07 24.76 5.72
C LEU A 246 0.44 25.07 7.16
N THR A 247 1.62 24.64 7.61
CA THR A 247 2.09 24.88 8.98
C THR A 247 2.19 26.37 9.29
N PHE A 248 2.76 27.16 8.37
CA PHE A 248 2.89 28.61 8.51
C PHE A 248 1.52 29.28 8.69
N PHE A 249 0.59 29.05 7.76
CA PHE A 249 -0.71 29.73 7.81
C PHE A 249 -1.62 29.23 8.95
N ILE A 250 -1.52 27.95 9.32
CA ILE A 250 -2.21 27.41 10.51
C ILE A 250 -1.72 28.12 11.77
N SER A 251 -0.41 28.29 11.92
CA SER A 251 0.21 29.00 13.04
C SER A 251 -0.17 30.48 13.03
N LYS A 252 0.03 31.18 11.90
CA LYS A 252 -0.23 32.61 11.72
C LYS A 252 -1.65 33.01 12.13
N TYR A 253 -2.64 32.20 11.79
CA TYR A 253 -4.05 32.48 12.09
C TYR A 253 -4.60 31.72 13.31
N GLY A 254 -3.76 31.00 14.05
CA GLY A 254 -4.16 30.25 15.24
C GLY A 254 -5.25 29.21 14.98
N LEU A 255 -5.20 28.55 13.82
CA LEU A 255 -6.21 27.59 13.36
C LEU A 255 -6.07 26.28 14.15
N THR A 256 -6.63 26.24 15.36
CA THR A 256 -6.66 25.06 16.22
C THR A 256 -8.03 24.39 16.16
N ARG A 257 -8.04 23.05 16.15
CA ARG A 257 -9.27 22.22 16.03
C ARG A 257 -10.28 22.45 17.15
N GLU A 258 -9.81 22.97 18.29
CA GLU A 258 -10.56 23.00 19.56
C GLU A 258 -11.48 24.21 19.71
N ARG A 259 -11.30 25.28 18.93
CA ARG A 259 -11.98 26.56 19.22
C ARG A 259 -13.02 27.02 18.20
N ASP A 260 -13.06 26.53 16.95
CA ASP A 260 -14.06 27.03 15.97
C ASP A 260 -14.16 26.20 14.67
N ILE A 261 -14.99 25.14 14.65
CA ILE A 261 -15.06 24.16 13.54
C ILE A 261 -15.40 24.81 12.18
N GLY A 262 -16.33 25.78 12.17
CA GLY A 262 -16.77 26.45 10.95
C GLY A 262 -15.73 27.40 10.37
N LEU A 263 -15.05 28.18 11.22
CA LEU A 263 -14.01 29.13 10.78
C LEU A 263 -12.73 28.41 10.35
N TYR A 264 -12.36 27.38 11.11
CA TYR A 264 -11.25 26.48 10.79
C TYR A 264 -11.41 25.91 9.37
N SER A 265 -12.64 25.49 9.01
CA SER A 265 -12.91 24.96 7.67
C SER A 265 -12.83 26.00 6.55
N ARG A 266 -13.24 27.26 6.79
CA ARG A 266 -13.27 28.31 5.75
C ARG A 266 -11.88 28.77 5.34
N LEU A 267 -11.05 29.20 6.30
CA LEU A 267 -9.70 29.71 6.00
C LEU A 267 -8.80 28.61 5.44
N LEU A 268 -8.93 27.37 5.92
CA LEU A 268 -8.23 26.22 5.32
C LEU A 268 -8.73 25.91 3.91
N GLY A 269 -10.02 26.11 3.63
CA GLY A 269 -10.55 26.05 2.27
C GLY A 269 -9.83 27.03 1.35
N VAL A 270 -9.59 28.27 1.79
CA VAL A 270 -8.91 29.30 0.98
C VAL A 270 -7.46 28.91 0.73
N ILE A 271 -6.77 28.42 1.76
CA ILE A 271 -5.38 27.97 1.64
C ILE A 271 -5.30 26.80 0.66
N VAL A 272 -6.19 25.81 0.77
CA VAL A 272 -6.26 24.66 -0.16
C VAL A 272 -6.63 25.10 -1.57
N SER A 273 -7.54 26.05 -1.74
CA SER A 273 -7.93 26.63 -3.04
C SER A 273 -6.80 27.41 -3.71
N ALA A 274 -5.96 28.14 -2.96
CA ALA A 274 -4.77 28.75 -3.53
C ALA A 274 -3.73 27.72 -4.03
N MET A 275 -3.89 26.49 -3.57
CA MET A 275 -2.94 25.40 -3.72
C MET A 275 -3.45 24.27 -4.63
N SER A 276 -4.67 24.39 -5.17
CA SER A 276 -5.36 23.38 -5.98
C SER A 276 -6.48 24.04 -6.80
N SER A 277 -7.15 23.31 -7.68
CA SER A 277 -8.32 23.81 -8.43
C SER A 277 -9.63 23.78 -7.61
N TYR A 278 -9.55 23.67 -6.28
CA TYR A 278 -10.72 23.65 -5.41
C TYR A 278 -11.45 25.00 -5.46
N ASP A 279 -12.66 24.99 -6.01
CA ASP A 279 -13.49 26.19 -6.10
C ASP A 279 -14.10 26.53 -4.74
N LEU A 280 -13.84 27.75 -4.29
CA LEU A 280 -14.41 28.28 -3.06
C LEU A 280 -15.66 29.07 -3.43
N GLN A 281 -16.80 28.66 -2.90
CA GLN A 281 -18.01 29.46 -3.03
C GLN A 281 -17.79 30.82 -2.33
N SER A 282 -17.60 31.86 -3.17
CA SER A 282 -17.49 33.30 -2.87
C SER A 282 -16.09 33.85 -2.52
N ASN A 283 -15.39 34.30 -3.57
CA ASN A 283 -14.20 35.18 -3.54
C ASN A 283 -14.44 36.58 -2.91
N THR A 284 -15.56 36.83 -2.22
CA THR A 284 -15.88 38.13 -1.62
C THR A 284 -16.09 38.06 -0.10
N MET A 285 -15.81 36.92 0.53
CA MET A 285 -16.02 36.72 1.96
C MET A 285 -14.87 37.25 2.84
N ILE A 286 -15.24 37.68 4.06
CA ILE A 286 -14.34 38.07 5.15
C ILE A 286 -14.55 37.10 6.31
N THR A 287 -13.47 36.62 6.93
CA THR A 287 -13.54 35.76 8.12
C THR A 287 -12.55 36.25 9.17
N ARG A 288 -13.03 36.66 10.35
CA ARG A 288 -12.21 37.28 11.42
C ARG A 288 -11.30 38.43 10.93
N GLY A 289 -11.85 39.31 10.08
CA GLY A 289 -11.10 40.41 9.48
C GLY A 289 -10.13 40.01 8.36
N VAL A 290 -10.01 38.72 8.04
CA VAL A 290 -9.20 38.23 6.92
C VAL A 290 -10.04 38.20 5.65
N ARG A 291 -9.67 39.00 4.65
CA ARG A 291 -10.26 38.94 3.30
C ARG A 291 -9.74 37.73 2.57
N HIS A 292 -10.63 36.90 2.03
CA HIS A 292 -10.25 35.63 1.39
C HIS A 292 -9.34 35.84 0.17
N ASN A 293 -9.58 36.87 -0.66
CA ASN A 293 -8.72 37.18 -1.81
C ASN A 293 -7.30 37.59 -1.41
N ASP A 294 -7.15 38.33 -0.31
CA ASP A 294 -5.83 38.72 0.17
C ASP A 294 -5.07 37.50 0.66
N LEU A 295 -5.73 36.63 1.44
CA LEU A 295 -5.16 35.36 1.88
C LEU A 295 -4.78 34.47 0.70
N PHE A 296 -5.64 34.35 -0.31
CA PHE A 296 -5.36 33.56 -1.50
C PHE A 296 -4.08 34.03 -2.21
N LYS A 297 -3.95 35.35 -2.44
CA LYS A 297 -2.74 35.94 -3.04
C LYS A 297 -1.53 35.75 -2.13
N GLU A 298 -1.69 35.94 -0.83
CA GLU A 298 -0.61 35.73 0.13
C GLU A 298 -0.10 34.28 0.11
N VAL A 299 -1.00 33.30 0.04
CA VAL A 299 -0.62 31.88 -0.07
C VAL A 299 0.13 31.61 -1.37
N LYS A 300 -0.30 32.19 -2.50
CA LYS A 300 0.39 32.06 -3.81
C LYS A 300 1.81 32.65 -3.78
N GLU A 301 2.02 33.77 -3.12
CA GLU A 301 3.36 34.36 -2.96
C GLU A 301 4.23 33.52 -2.01
N PHE A 302 3.66 33.11 -0.88
CA PHE A 302 4.38 32.32 0.12
C PHE A 302 4.78 30.94 -0.41
N ILE A 303 3.90 30.26 -1.16
CA ILE A 303 4.21 28.94 -1.68
C ILE A 303 5.35 28.98 -2.71
N TYR A 304 5.44 30.04 -3.49
CA TYR A 304 6.58 30.26 -4.40
C TYR A 304 7.87 30.60 -3.64
N SER A 305 7.81 31.36 -2.54
CA SER A 305 9.00 31.58 -1.73
C SER A 305 9.51 30.29 -1.07
N GLN A 306 8.60 29.40 -0.65
CA GLN A 306 8.97 28.06 -0.16
C GLN A 306 9.56 27.19 -1.26
N TYR A 307 9.06 27.29 -2.50
CA TYR A 307 9.67 26.62 -3.64
C TYR A 307 11.13 27.02 -3.81
N LEU A 308 11.41 28.32 -3.88
CA LEU A 308 12.79 28.81 -4.00
C LEU A 308 13.68 28.39 -2.83
N ALA A 309 13.14 28.33 -1.61
CA ALA A 309 13.90 27.96 -0.42
C ALA A 309 14.25 26.47 -0.35
N GLU A 310 13.38 25.58 -0.86
CA GLU A 310 13.59 24.13 -0.78
C GLU A 310 14.14 23.51 -2.08
N PHE A 311 14.05 24.22 -3.21
CA PHE A 311 14.35 23.66 -4.53
C PHE A 311 15.74 23.03 -4.62
N ASP A 312 16.80 23.82 -4.39
CA ASP A 312 18.18 23.37 -4.56
C ASP A 312 18.46 22.14 -3.66
N LYS A 313 18.12 22.23 -2.38
CA LYS A 313 18.29 21.12 -1.43
C LYS A 313 17.54 19.85 -1.84
N ALA A 314 16.28 19.97 -2.26
CA ALA A 314 15.46 18.82 -2.63
C ALA A 314 15.94 18.17 -3.93
N MET A 315 16.33 18.97 -4.93
CA MET A 315 16.77 18.49 -6.24
C MET A 315 18.20 17.96 -6.21
N SER A 316 19.12 18.62 -5.51
CA SER A 316 20.49 18.14 -5.34
C SER A 316 20.56 16.79 -4.61
N LEU A 317 19.61 16.51 -3.70
CA LEU A 317 19.50 15.21 -3.03
C LEU A 317 18.60 14.20 -3.78
N ASN A 318 18.06 14.57 -4.94
CA ASN A 318 17.26 13.69 -5.78
C ASN A 318 18.15 12.68 -6.50
N GLU A 319 17.74 11.41 -6.51
CA GLU A 319 18.52 10.32 -7.09
C GLU A 319 18.79 10.55 -8.59
N LYS A 320 17.82 11.07 -9.35
CA LYS A 320 18.02 11.35 -10.77
C LYS A 320 19.08 12.42 -11.04
N CYS A 321 19.12 13.47 -10.21
CA CYS A 321 20.13 14.53 -10.35
C CYS A 321 21.53 14.02 -9.98
N ILE A 322 21.62 13.18 -8.95
CA ILE A 322 22.87 12.52 -8.56
C ILE A 322 23.38 11.58 -9.67
N GLU A 323 22.48 10.80 -10.27
CA GLU A 323 22.78 9.90 -11.39
C GLU A 323 23.21 10.67 -12.64
N GLU A 324 22.51 11.74 -12.98
CA GLU A 324 22.86 12.64 -14.09
C GLU A 324 24.24 13.27 -13.88
N LEU A 325 24.56 13.70 -12.65
CA LEU A 325 25.87 14.23 -12.32
C LEU A 325 26.97 13.16 -12.44
N ALA A 326 26.71 11.95 -11.98
CA ALA A 326 27.65 10.84 -12.14
C ALA A 326 27.98 10.55 -13.61
N LEU A 327 26.97 10.65 -14.49
CA LEU A 327 27.15 10.53 -15.94
C LEU A 327 27.89 11.72 -16.54
N LYS A 328 27.55 12.96 -16.16
CA LYS A 328 28.21 14.20 -16.62
C LYS A 328 29.71 14.22 -16.27
N LEU A 329 30.06 13.67 -15.10
CA LEU A 329 31.45 13.49 -14.65
C LEU A 329 32.16 12.29 -15.31
N GLY A 330 31.51 11.52 -16.18
CA GLY A 330 32.12 10.37 -16.86
C GLY A 330 32.42 9.17 -15.96
N LEU A 331 31.79 9.10 -14.77
CA LEU A 331 32.05 8.06 -13.76
C LEU A 331 31.17 6.81 -13.91
N GLY A 332 30.16 6.89 -14.79
CA GLY A 332 29.16 5.85 -15.00
C GLY A 332 28.19 5.69 -13.83
N MET A 333 27.24 4.77 -13.95
CA MET A 333 26.20 4.50 -12.94
C MET A 333 26.67 3.51 -11.87
N ARG A 334 27.83 3.79 -11.26
CA ARG A 334 28.39 2.93 -10.21
C ARG A 334 27.82 3.31 -8.84
N PHE A 335 27.65 2.33 -7.95
CA PHE A 335 27.09 2.57 -6.62
C PHE A 335 27.93 3.52 -5.77
N ASP A 336 29.26 3.41 -5.87
CA ASP A 336 30.22 4.20 -5.11
C ASP A 336 30.16 5.69 -5.48
N VAL A 337 30.09 6.06 -6.77
CA VAL A 337 29.95 7.47 -7.16
C VAL A 337 28.64 8.08 -6.67
N VAL A 338 27.53 7.32 -6.76
CA VAL A 338 26.22 7.78 -6.29
C VAL A 338 26.26 8.05 -4.78
N GLU A 339 26.94 7.20 -4.02
CA GLU A 339 27.12 7.38 -2.58
C GLU A 339 28.00 8.60 -2.26
N VAL A 340 29.14 8.75 -2.94
CA VAL A 340 30.05 9.89 -2.73
C VAL A 340 29.36 11.22 -3.07
N ILE A 341 28.68 11.31 -4.21
CA ILE A 341 27.92 12.52 -4.58
C ILE A 341 26.82 12.79 -3.54
N ARG A 342 26.05 11.77 -3.12
CA ARG A 342 25.03 11.93 -2.08
C ARG A 342 25.62 12.50 -0.79
N ILE A 343 26.78 12.00 -0.35
CA ILE A 343 27.47 12.53 0.82
C ILE A 343 27.87 14.00 0.62
N LEU A 344 28.44 14.36 -0.53
CA LEU A 344 28.80 15.75 -0.81
C LEU A 344 27.56 16.66 -0.78
N MET A 345 26.44 16.23 -1.34
CA MET A 345 25.17 16.97 -1.28
C MET A 345 24.65 17.07 0.16
N LEU A 346 24.76 16.00 0.95
CA LEU A 346 24.41 16.05 2.36
C LEU A 346 25.30 17.04 3.13
N GLN A 347 26.61 17.10 2.84
CA GLN A 347 27.52 18.08 3.45
C GLN A 347 27.23 19.51 3.01
N LYS A 348 26.72 19.74 1.79
CA LYS A 348 26.30 21.06 1.28
C LYS A 348 25.15 21.64 2.11
N PHE A 349 24.17 20.80 2.49
CA PHE A 349 22.92 21.28 3.13
C PHE A 349 22.76 20.95 4.62
N TYR A 350 23.52 19.99 5.13
CA TYR A 350 23.42 19.52 6.50
C TYR A 350 24.78 19.44 7.18
N ASP A 351 24.83 19.83 8.44
CA ASP A 351 26.03 19.66 9.26
C ASP A 351 26.20 18.19 9.64
N LEU A 352 27.20 17.53 9.05
CA LEU A 352 27.55 16.15 9.36
C LEU A 352 28.56 16.03 10.53
N GLY A 353 28.89 17.14 11.19
CA GLY A 353 29.81 17.17 12.33
C GLY A 353 31.28 17.05 11.93
N CYS A 354 31.78 17.95 11.08
CA CYS A 354 33.22 18.24 10.82
C CYS A 354 34.24 17.06 10.84
N HIS A 355 33.88 15.85 10.38
CA HIS A 355 34.77 14.67 10.45
C HIS A 355 35.70 14.50 9.24
N LYS A 356 35.29 15.05 8.09
CA LYS A 356 36.07 15.24 6.86
C LYS A 356 35.49 16.43 6.11
N SER A 357 36.32 17.24 5.47
CA SER A 357 35.84 18.29 4.57
C SER A 357 35.30 17.68 3.26
N PRO A 358 34.41 18.39 2.54
CA PRO A 358 33.95 17.95 1.22
C PRO A 358 35.11 17.70 0.24
N GLU A 359 36.15 18.54 0.30
CA GLU A 359 37.35 18.39 -0.53
C GLU A 359 38.14 17.11 -0.19
N GLU A 360 38.25 16.75 1.10
CA GLU A 360 38.87 15.49 1.53
C GLU A 360 38.06 14.26 1.08
N VAL A 361 36.72 14.37 1.04
CA VAL A 361 35.85 13.31 0.54
C VAL A 361 36.06 13.12 -0.96
N TRP A 362 35.98 14.20 -1.74
CA TRP A 362 36.11 14.15 -3.19
C TRP A 362 37.51 13.68 -3.63
N THR A 363 38.57 14.30 -3.10
CA THR A 363 39.96 13.94 -3.43
C THR A 363 40.27 12.50 -3.02
N GLY A 364 39.76 12.05 -1.87
CA GLY A 364 39.92 10.68 -1.39
C GLY A 364 39.24 9.65 -2.29
N TYR A 365 38.10 10.00 -2.90
CA TYR A 365 37.43 9.17 -3.89
C TYR A 365 38.20 9.13 -5.21
N ILE A 366 38.58 10.27 -5.78
CA ILE A 366 39.36 10.33 -7.04
C ILE A 366 40.67 9.56 -6.92
N SER A 367 41.40 9.70 -5.80
CA SER A 367 42.63 8.95 -5.54
C SER A 367 42.43 7.43 -5.51
N SER A 368 41.23 6.96 -5.14
CA SER A 368 40.91 5.53 -5.17
C SER A 368 40.65 5.00 -6.57
N LEU A 369 40.24 5.87 -7.51
CA LEU A 369 39.96 5.53 -8.90
C LEU A 369 41.22 5.40 -9.74
N GLU A 370 42.37 5.93 -9.31
CA GLU A 370 43.67 5.73 -10.00
C GLU A 370 44.03 4.24 -10.16
N LYS A 371 43.46 3.37 -9.32
CA LYS A 371 43.63 1.91 -9.37
C LYS A 371 42.58 1.20 -10.22
N SER A 372 41.67 1.94 -10.85
CA SER A 372 40.56 1.42 -11.67
C SER A 372 40.85 1.51 -13.17
N PHE A 373 40.03 0.86 -14.00
CA PHE A 373 40.13 0.92 -15.47
C PHE A 373 39.58 2.22 -16.08
N LEU A 374 39.16 3.19 -15.26
CA LEU A 374 38.54 4.43 -15.73
C LEU A 374 39.59 5.47 -16.13
N ASP A 375 39.35 6.15 -17.24
CA ASP A 375 40.17 7.29 -17.65
C ASP A 375 39.79 8.53 -16.83
N ILE A 376 40.51 8.74 -15.72
CA ILE A 376 40.26 9.83 -14.77
C ILE A 376 41.09 11.09 -15.05
N ARG A 377 41.81 11.17 -16.19
CA ARG A 377 42.68 12.32 -16.51
C ARG A 377 41.95 13.66 -16.52
N ASN A 378 40.66 13.65 -16.86
CA ASN A 378 39.81 14.83 -16.87
C ASN A 378 39.21 15.16 -15.48
N LEU A 379 39.38 14.28 -14.48
CA LEU A 379 38.80 14.40 -13.14
C LEU A 379 39.84 14.80 -12.07
N THR A 380 41.13 14.64 -12.33
CA THR A 380 42.20 14.98 -11.37
C THR A 380 42.30 16.47 -11.06
N GLU A 381 41.75 17.34 -11.93
CA GLU A 381 41.70 18.80 -11.75
C GLU A 381 40.31 19.29 -11.29
N VAL A 382 39.32 18.39 -11.19
CA VAL A 382 37.97 18.74 -10.75
C VAL A 382 37.97 18.83 -9.22
N HIS A 383 37.72 20.02 -8.70
CA HIS A 383 37.57 20.28 -7.26
C HIS A 383 36.11 20.16 -6.82
N VAL A 384 35.85 20.11 -5.51
CA VAL A 384 34.47 19.97 -5.00
C VAL A 384 33.56 21.12 -5.43
N ASP A 385 34.09 22.35 -5.58
CA ASP A 385 33.33 23.51 -6.03
C ASP A 385 32.81 23.33 -7.47
N GLU A 386 33.59 22.67 -8.33
CA GLU A 386 33.17 22.32 -9.70
C GLU A 386 32.09 21.23 -9.68
N VAL A 387 32.19 20.24 -8.77
CA VAL A 387 31.14 19.24 -8.56
C VAL A 387 29.82 19.91 -8.14
N TYR A 388 29.89 20.89 -7.23
CA TYR A 388 28.72 21.67 -6.81
C TYR A 388 28.17 22.52 -7.96
N SER A 389 29.02 23.21 -8.73
CA SER A 389 28.59 24.00 -9.88
C SER A 389 27.89 23.13 -10.94
N GLN A 390 28.39 21.92 -11.19
CA GLN A 390 27.77 21.01 -12.14
C GLN A 390 26.43 20.45 -11.64
N MET A 391 26.26 20.24 -10.33
CA MET A 391 24.96 19.95 -9.74
C MET A 391 24.00 21.14 -9.88
N ASP A 392 24.48 22.35 -9.62
CA ASP A 392 23.68 23.58 -9.75
C ASP A 392 23.18 23.73 -11.20
N ASP A 393 24.03 23.50 -12.20
CA ASP A 393 23.61 23.47 -13.62
C ASP A 393 22.48 22.46 -13.87
N ILE A 394 22.64 21.22 -13.35
CA ILE A 394 21.65 20.14 -13.55
C ILE A 394 20.31 20.53 -12.92
N THR A 395 20.34 21.02 -11.68
CA THR A 395 19.11 21.40 -10.97
C THR A 395 18.45 22.64 -11.58
N GLU A 396 19.20 23.63 -12.06
CA GLU A 396 18.65 24.85 -12.66
C GLU A 396 17.88 24.54 -13.95
N THR A 397 18.26 23.52 -14.73
CA THR A 397 17.49 23.08 -15.92
C THR A 397 16.08 22.59 -15.58
N GLN A 398 15.85 22.15 -14.34
CA GLN A 398 14.57 21.63 -13.86
C GLN A 398 13.76 22.70 -13.11
N LYS A 399 14.31 23.91 -12.96
CA LYS A 399 13.68 24.98 -12.19
C LYS A 399 12.64 25.69 -13.03
N LEU A 400 11.46 25.88 -12.43
CA LEU A 400 10.32 26.48 -13.08
C LEU A 400 10.29 27.98 -12.84
N SER A 401 9.82 28.72 -13.86
CA SER A 401 9.41 30.11 -13.69
C SER A 401 8.28 30.19 -12.67
N LYS A 402 8.08 31.35 -12.05
CA LYS A 402 6.97 31.55 -11.09
C LYS A 402 5.61 31.17 -11.69
N ILE A 403 5.36 31.50 -12.95
CA ILE A 403 4.08 31.23 -13.61
C ILE A 403 3.91 29.72 -13.82
N ASP A 404 4.94 29.05 -14.33
CA ASP A 404 4.89 27.61 -14.56
C ASP A 404 4.79 26.83 -13.26
N PHE A 405 5.58 27.20 -12.25
CA PHE A 405 5.48 26.60 -10.91
C PHE A 405 4.08 26.74 -10.31
N LEU A 406 3.47 27.93 -10.38
CA LEU A 406 2.15 28.16 -9.80
C LEU A 406 1.04 27.39 -10.52
N ARG A 407 1.22 27.05 -11.80
CA ARG A 407 0.35 26.14 -12.54
C ARG A 407 0.58 24.70 -12.09
N ASP A 408 1.82 24.23 -12.15
CA ASP A 408 2.17 22.85 -11.86
C ASP A 408 1.84 22.44 -10.42
N ILE A 409 2.03 23.35 -9.46
CA ILE A 409 1.64 23.08 -8.07
C ILE A 409 0.12 23.00 -7.92
N VAL A 410 -0.66 23.83 -8.61
CA VAL A 410 -2.13 23.72 -8.60
C VAL A 410 -2.57 22.37 -9.18
N ASP A 411 -1.97 21.95 -10.29
CA ASP A 411 -2.28 20.67 -10.93
C ASP A 411 -1.95 19.49 -10.00
N PHE A 412 -0.80 19.54 -9.33
CA PHE A 412 -0.45 18.58 -8.30
C PHE A 412 -1.49 18.56 -7.17
N GLY A 413 -1.85 19.73 -6.63
CA GLY A 413 -2.83 19.84 -5.55
C GLY A 413 -4.21 19.30 -5.94
N SER A 414 -4.61 19.48 -7.20
CA SER A 414 -5.85 18.92 -7.76
C SER A 414 -5.80 17.41 -7.81
N ARG A 415 -4.71 16.80 -8.29
CA ARG A 415 -4.53 15.34 -8.26
C ARG A 415 -4.59 14.77 -6.84
N ILE A 416 -4.05 15.49 -5.86
CA ILE A 416 -4.13 15.10 -4.44
C ILE A 416 -5.58 15.15 -3.93
N LEU A 417 -6.38 16.14 -4.34
CA LEU A 417 -7.79 16.24 -3.96
C LEU A 417 -8.67 15.16 -4.59
N GLU A 418 -8.44 14.84 -5.87
CA GLU A 418 -9.17 13.81 -6.61
C GLU A 418 -9.02 12.42 -5.97
N ARG A 419 -7.85 12.15 -5.38
CA ARG A 419 -7.58 10.91 -4.62
C ARG A 419 -8.29 10.88 -3.27
N GLY A 420 -8.65 12.04 -2.72
CA GLY A 420 -9.25 12.14 -1.40
C GLY A 420 -10.73 11.73 -1.39
N THR A 421 -11.16 11.11 -0.29
CA THR A 421 -12.59 10.73 -0.11
C THR A 421 -13.59 11.89 -0.21
N ARG A 422 -13.12 13.13 -0.01
CA ARG A 422 -13.90 14.38 -0.07
C ARG A 422 -12.96 15.53 -0.43
N PRO A 423 -13.39 16.54 -1.21
CA PRO A 423 -12.58 17.70 -1.55
C PRO A 423 -12.52 18.68 -0.37
N ASN A 424 -11.72 18.36 0.64
CA ASN A 424 -11.52 19.21 1.82
C ASN A 424 -10.09 19.08 2.37
N TYR A 425 -9.72 20.01 3.25
CA TYR A 425 -8.40 20.02 3.89
C TYR A 425 -8.01 18.71 4.58
N ARG A 426 -8.95 18.00 5.21
CA ARG A 426 -8.62 16.75 5.93
C ARG A 426 -8.18 15.67 4.96
N SER A 427 -8.92 15.47 3.88
CA SER A 427 -8.55 14.52 2.83
C SER A 427 -7.26 14.96 2.14
N PHE A 428 -7.15 16.25 1.79
CA PHE A 428 -5.94 16.82 1.19
C PHE A 428 -4.69 16.54 2.01
N ARG A 429 -4.74 16.83 3.33
CA ARG A 429 -3.61 16.56 4.24
C ARG A 429 -3.33 15.06 4.36
N ALA A 430 -4.35 14.21 4.38
CA ALA A 430 -4.18 12.77 4.48
C ALA A 430 -3.45 12.21 3.25
N GLU A 431 -3.87 12.61 2.05
CA GLU A 431 -3.24 12.20 0.79
C GLU A 431 -1.82 12.78 0.65
N LEU A 432 -1.62 14.06 0.99
CA LEU A 432 -0.31 14.69 0.99
C LEU A 432 0.70 13.94 1.89
N ASN A 433 0.26 13.51 3.08
CA ASN A 433 1.12 12.78 4.02
C ASN A 433 1.58 11.41 3.51
N ARG A 434 1.01 10.87 2.43
CA ARG A 434 1.39 9.56 1.90
C ARG A 434 2.79 9.53 1.31
N VAL A 435 3.30 10.66 0.82
CA VAL A 435 4.70 10.79 0.41
C VAL A 435 5.61 10.63 1.63
N PHE A 436 5.33 11.31 2.74
CA PHE A 436 6.06 11.10 4.00
C PHE A 436 5.92 9.68 4.57
N HIS A 437 4.77 9.05 4.39
CA HIS A 437 4.59 7.64 4.76
C HIS A 437 5.45 6.72 3.90
N SER A 438 5.62 7.04 2.61
CA SER A 438 6.53 6.31 1.71
C SER A 438 7.96 6.41 2.20
N MET A 439 8.42 7.63 2.49
CA MET A 439 9.74 7.90 3.06
C MET A 439 10.01 7.10 4.34
N LEU A 440 9.09 7.15 5.32
CA LEU A 440 9.23 6.36 6.55
C LEU A 440 9.25 4.86 6.28
N THR A 441 8.44 4.37 5.33
CA THR A 441 8.36 2.95 4.99
C THR A 441 9.63 2.48 4.28
N LEU A 442 10.27 3.31 3.45
CA LEU A 442 11.58 3.04 2.88
C LEU A 442 12.64 2.84 3.97
N VAL A 443 12.71 3.74 4.96
CA VAL A 443 13.60 3.59 6.12
C VAL A 443 13.29 2.31 6.90
N ALA A 444 12.00 1.98 7.08
CA ALA A 444 11.61 0.75 7.75
C ALA A 444 12.06 -0.51 7.00
N ALA A 445 11.94 -0.51 5.67
CA ALA A 445 12.33 -1.60 4.81
C ALA A 445 13.85 -1.79 4.76
N TRP A 446 14.62 -0.71 4.62
CA TRP A 446 16.08 -0.78 4.55
C TRP A 446 16.73 -1.21 5.88
N LEU A 447 16.15 -0.82 7.01
CA LEU A 447 16.70 -1.17 8.33
C LEU A 447 16.24 -2.54 8.82
N GLY A 448 15.04 -3.00 8.46
CA GLY A 448 14.49 -4.27 8.93
C GLY A 448 14.28 -4.35 10.45
N TYR A 449 14.19 -3.21 11.14
CA TYR A 449 14.01 -3.17 12.60
C TYR A 449 12.56 -3.47 13.00
N ARG A 450 12.32 -3.79 14.28
CA ARG A 450 10.94 -3.95 14.77
C ARG A 450 10.23 -2.59 14.76
N LYS A 451 8.92 -2.62 14.52
CA LYS A 451 8.06 -1.42 14.48
C LYS A 451 8.16 -0.49 15.70
N SER A 452 8.58 -1.00 16.86
CA SER A 452 8.77 -0.23 18.10
C SER A 452 10.12 0.50 18.19
N GLU A 453 11.04 0.27 17.26
CA GLU A 453 12.41 0.77 17.30
C GLU A 453 12.57 2.09 16.49
N PHE A 454 11.53 2.57 15.81
CA PHE A 454 11.60 3.74 14.91
C PHE A 454 11.24 5.07 15.58
N GLY A 455 11.11 5.09 16.89
CA GLY A 455 10.74 6.29 17.66
C GLY A 455 11.92 7.22 17.97
N PHE A 456 13.02 7.10 17.24
CA PHE A 456 14.26 7.82 17.53
C PHE A 456 14.20 9.27 17.03
N PRO A 457 14.77 10.22 17.80
CA PRO A 457 15.00 11.58 17.36
C PRO A 457 16.24 11.65 16.45
N LEU A 458 16.40 12.75 15.71
CA LEU A 458 17.51 12.91 14.78
C LEU A 458 18.86 12.90 15.51
N GLU A 459 18.94 13.48 16.71
CA GLU A 459 20.16 13.58 17.52
C GLU A 459 20.64 12.22 18.06
N ALA A 460 19.85 11.15 17.90
CA ALA A 460 20.27 9.79 18.21
C ALA A 460 21.15 9.15 17.11
N ILE A 461 21.25 9.81 15.94
CA ILE A 461 22.16 9.42 14.87
C ILE A 461 23.45 10.20 15.03
N HIS A 462 24.54 9.47 15.25
CA HIS A 462 25.89 9.99 15.32
C HIS A 462 26.63 9.65 14.04
N ILE A 463 27.31 10.63 13.47
CA ILE A 463 28.11 10.42 12.26
C ILE A 463 29.56 10.32 12.73
N GLU A 464 30.33 9.40 12.17
CA GLU A 464 31.75 9.26 12.46
C GLU A 464 32.53 9.03 11.16
N ARG A 465 33.81 9.43 11.12
CA ARG A 465 34.71 9.12 10.01
C ARG A 465 34.87 7.60 9.88
N ASN A 466 34.72 7.06 8.67
CA ASN A 466 35.05 5.65 8.41
C ASN A 466 36.56 5.45 8.57
N GLN A 467 36.96 4.57 9.49
CA GLN A 467 38.37 4.28 9.78
C GLN A 467 38.93 3.14 8.93
N ASP A 468 38.09 2.43 8.18
CA ASP A 468 38.53 1.41 7.24
C ASP A 468 39.19 2.08 6.04
N ILE A 469 40.49 1.84 5.85
CA ILE A 469 41.31 2.52 4.84
C ILE A 469 40.81 2.27 3.42
N LEU A 470 40.29 1.07 3.12
CA LEU A 470 39.84 0.72 1.77
C LEU A 470 38.43 1.23 1.50
N ASP A 471 37.56 1.15 2.50
CA ASP A 471 36.16 1.54 2.37
C ASP A 471 35.96 3.06 2.51
N ASN A 472 36.84 3.76 3.21
CA ASN A 472 36.72 5.20 3.51
C ASN A 472 36.75 6.13 2.27
N SER A 473 37.25 5.65 1.13
CA SER A 473 37.19 6.39 -0.14
C SER A 473 35.83 6.32 -0.82
N TYR A 474 35.05 5.27 -0.55
CA TYR A 474 33.72 5.03 -1.16
C TYR A 474 32.57 5.33 -0.19
N ILE A 475 32.80 5.06 1.10
CA ILE A 475 31.89 5.31 2.22
C ILE A 475 32.65 6.15 3.24
N PRO A 476 32.70 7.49 3.09
CA PRO A 476 33.54 8.35 3.93
C PRO A 476 33.08 8.43 5.38
N PHE A 477 31.78 8.26 5.64
CA PHE A 477 31.16 8.38 6.95
C PHE A 477 30.37 7.13 7.33
N ARG A 478 30.39 6.80 8.62
CA ARG A 478 29.52 5.78 9.22
C ARG A 478 28.42 6.49 10.00
N PHE A 479 27.16 6.20 9.68
CA PHE A 479 26.02 6.73 10.41
C PHE A 479 25.61 5.71 11.47
N LYS A 480 25.73 6.07 12.75
CA LYS A 480 25.51 5.20 13.90
C LYS A 480 24.29 5.67 14.68
N LEU A 481 23.22 4.89 14.63
CA LEU A 481 22.00 5.11 15.41
C LEU A 481 22.11 4.42 16.78
N LYS A 482 22.13 5.21 17.84
CA LYS A 482 22.11 4.72 19.23
C LYS A 482 20.72 4.84 19.83
N TRP A 483 19.90 3.81 19.68
CA TRP A 483 18.49 3.87 20.09
C TRP A 483 18.00 2.65 20.89
N ILE A 484 16.85 2.85 21.56
CA ILE A 484 16.20 1.88 22.41
C ILE A 484 15.65 0.72 21.58
N VAL A 485 16.06 -0.49 21.95
CA VAL A 485 15.52 -1.75 21.46
C VAL A 485 14.72 -2.38 22.60
N PRO A 486 13.38 -2.37 22.53
CA PRO A 486 12.55 -2.95 23.57
C PRO A 486 12.70 -4.49 23.56
N LYS A 487 13.14 -5.09 24.68
CA LYS A 487 13.01 -6.53 24.91
C LYS A 487 11.98 -6.79 26.01
N THR A 488 11.40 -7.98 25.98
CA THR A 488 10.26 -8.41 26.83
C THR A 488 10.45 -8.13 28.32
N ASN A 489 11.70 -8.12 28.81
CA ASN A 489 12.02 -7.96 30.24
C ASN A 489 12.93 -6.76 30.58
N LYS A 490 13.41 -5.98 29.60
CA LYS A 490 14.28 -4.78 29.76
C LYS A 490 14.50 -4.09 28.40
N SER A 491 14.47 -2.77 28.35
CA SER A 491 14.87 -2.01 27.16
C SER A 491 16.37 -1.70 27.20
N THR A 492 17.06 -1.80 26.06
CA THR A 492 18.51 -1.53 25.98
C THR A 492 18.77 -0.60 24.80
N LYS A 493 19.61 0.41 24.99
CA LYS A 493 20.12 1.20 23.85
C LYS A 493 21.18 0.40 23.11
N ILE A 494 20.97 0.16 21.83
CA ILE A 494 21.92 -0.54 20.96
C ILE A 494 22.43 0.46 19.94
N ASN A 495 23.72 0.38 19.64
CA ASN A 495 24.32 1.12 18.55
C ASN A 495 24.23 0.29 17.27
N ARG A 496 23.62 0.82 16.21
CA ARG A 496 23.54 0.16 14.90
C ARG A 496 23.96 1.11 13.80
N GLU A 497 24.54 0.56 12.75
CA GLU A 497 24.84 1.34 11.55
C GLU A 497 23.60 1.48 10.67
N ILE A 498 23.44 2.66 10.08
CA ILE A 498 22.44 2.96 9.04
C ILE A 498 23.17 3.52 7.83
N THR A 499 22.52 3.52 6.67
CA THR A 499 23.09 4.08 5.43
C THR A 499 22.91 5.60 5.39
N SER A 500 23.70 6.28 4.55
CA SER A 500 23.50 7.71 4.26
C SER A 500 22.11 7.99 3.69
N GLN A 501 21.54 7.06 2.91
CA GLN A 501 20.19 7.16 2.37
C GLN A 501 19.14 7.14 3.49
N CYS A 502 19.31 6.30 4.51
CA CYS A 502 18.46 6.34 5.71
C CYS A 502 18.58 7.69 6.44
N TYR A 503 19.80 8.21 6.56
CA TYR A 503 20.04 9.51 7.18
C TYR A 503 19.41 10.66 6.38
N GLN A 504 19.57 10.67 5.06
CA GLN A 504 18.95 11.65 4.15
C GLN A 504 17.43 11.72 4.37
N ILE A 505 16.75 10.58 4.37
CA ILE A 505 15.32 10.55 4.63
C ILE A 505 15.01 11.03 6.06
N ALA A 506 15.79 10.60 7.06
CA ALA A 506 15.57 10.98 8.44
C ALA A 506 15.68 12.50 8.65
N VAL A 507 16.69 13.15 8.06
CA VAL A 507 16.88 14.60 8.16
C VAL A 507 15.84 15.37 7.34
N GLN A 508 15.49 14.89 6.14
CA GLN A 508 14.44 15.49 5.32
C GLN A 508 13.04 15.43 5.98
N LEU A 509 12.73 14.32 6.67
CA LEU A 509 11.50 14.21 7.47
C LEU A 509 11.56 15.08 8.73
N ASN A 510 12.73 15.15 9.39
CA ASN A 510 12.94 16.03 10.53
C ASN A 510 12.68 17.51 10.16
N ASP A 511 13.24 17.97 9.04
CA ASP A 511 12.99 19.31 8.48
C ASP A 511 11.50 19.54 8.22
N ALA A 512 10.81 18.54 7.63
CA ALA A 512 9.40 18.62 7.28
C ALA A 512 8.48 18.74 8.50
N PHE A 513 8.83 18.08 9.60
CA PHE A 513 8.02 18.06 10.81
C PHE A 513 8.44 19.12 11.82
N SER A 514 9.68 19.62 11.75
CA SER A 514 10.29 20.53 12.72
C SER A 514 9.97 20.10 14.16
N PRO A 515 10.29 18.84 14.54
CA PRO A 515 9.86 18.29 15.81
C PRO A 515 10.54 18.99 16.98
N VAL A 516 9.86 19.01 18.13
CA VAL A 516 10.49 19.46 19.39
C VAL A 516 11.63 18.52 19.79
N GLU A 517 12.59 19.02 20.55
CA GLU A 517 13.76 18.25 20.98
C GLU A 517 13.38 16.85 21.55
N GLY A 518 14.11 15.83 21.09
CA GLY A 518 13.92 14.44 21.49
C GLY A 518 12.60 13.78 21.03
N ALA A 519 11.82 14.45 20.17
CA ALA A 519 10.69 13.83 19.47
C ALA A 519 11.16 13.09 18.20
N PRO A 520 10.39 12.12 17.69
CA PRO A 520 10.85 11.24 16.61
C PRO A 520 11.05 12.01 15.30
N CYS A 521 12.12 11.70 14.56
CA CYS A 521 12.43 12.39 13.29
C CYS A 521 11.65 11.82 12.09
N LEU A 522 11.23 10.56 12.14
CA LEU A 522 10.56 9.89 11.02
C LEU A 522 9.05 10.18 10.94
N TYR A 523 8.45 10.74 11.99
CA TYR A 523 7.01 10.96 12.02
C TYR A 523 6.58 12.07 12.97
N GLU A 524 5.56 12.84 12.57
CA GLU A 524 4.84 13.75 13.48
C GLU A 524 4.04 12.94 14.52
N PRO A 525 4.37 13.00 15.82
CA PRO A 525 3.62 12.29 16.86
C PRO A 525 2.23 12.91 17.05
N THR A 526 1.27 12.09 17.49
CA THR A 526 -0.05 12.59 17.91
C THR A 526 0.06 13.30 19.27
N PHE A 527 -0.91 14.16 19.60
CA PHE A 527 -0.90 15.11 20.73
C PHE A 527 -0.63 14.53 22.15
N VAL A 528 -0.48 13.21 22.31
CA VAL A 528 -0.15 12.58 23.60
C VAL A 528 1.36 12.66 23.85
N LYS A 529 1.80 13.71 24.54
CA LYS A 529 3.22 14.00 24.84
C LYS A 529 4.00 12.81 25.41
N GLU A 530 3.36 11.99 26.24
CA GLU A 530 4.02 10.88 26.96
C GLU A 530 4.38 9.69 26.07
N ARG A 531 3.74 9.54 24.91
CA ARG A 531 3.92 8.38 24.01
C ARG A 531 4.48 8.74 22.64
N LYS A 532 5.10 9.91 22.51
CA LYS A 532 5.60 10.43 21.23
C LYS A 532 6.58 9.48 20.52
N ASN A 533 7.39 8.74 21.28
CA ASN A 533 8.40 7.82 20.73
C ASN A 533 7.88 6.37 20.59
N GLU A 534 6.60 6.11 20.87
CA GLU A 534 5.97 4.81 20.64
C GLU A 534 5.61 4.63 19.16
N SER A 535 6.61 4.23 18.37
CA SER A 535 6.53 4.14 16.91
C SER A 535 5.60 3.04 16.37
N GLY A 536 5.25 2.04 17.19
CA GLY A 536 4.58 0.82 16.71
C GLY A 536 3.29 1.08 15.93
N MET A 537 2.42 1.96 16.42
CA MET A 537 1.16 2.32 15.74
C MET A 537 1.41 3.10 14.45
N PHE A 538 2.40 4.01 14.45
CA PHE A 538 2.74 4.83 13.29
C PHE A 538 3.30 3.98 12.16
N ILE A 539 4.26 3.10 12.47
CA ILE A 539 4.82 2.18 11.48
C ILE A 539 3.72 1.28 10.92
N GLU A 540 2.93 0.63 11.79
CA GLU A 540 1.88 -0.30 11.35
C GLU A 540 0.83 0.33 10.42
N MET A 541 0.48 1.60 10.64
CA MET A 541 -0.48 2.31 9.79
C MET A 541 0.16 2.79 8.49
N ARG A 542 1.40 3.27 8.53
CA ARG A 542 2.05 3.95 7.39
C ARG A 542 2.61 3.00 6.34
N VAL A 543 3.10 1.83 6.76
CA VAL A 543 3.55 0.79 5.81
C VAL A 543 2.43 0.28 4.91
N LYS A 544 1.17 0.52 5.28
CA LYS A 544 -0.03 0.10 4.53
C LYS A 544 -0.61 1.23 3.68
N SER A 545 -0.25 2.49 3.94
CA SER A 545 -0.99 3.65 3.41
C SER A 545 -0.86 3.86 1.91
N ASN A 546 0.14 3.22 1.28
CA ASN A 546 0.38 3.32 -0.15
C ASN A 546 0.05 2.03 -0.90
N TRP A 547 -0.44 1.01 -0.21
CA TRP A 547 -0.65 -0.32 -0.77
C TRP A 547 -1.67 -0.33 -1.91
N GLU A 548 -2.84 0.24 -1.68
CA GLU A 548 -3.91 0.34 -2.69
C GLU A 548 -3.42 1.02 -3.97
N PHE A 549 -2.64 2.09 -3.84
CA PHE A 549 -2.15 2.84 -4.99
C PHE A 549 -0.97 2.17 -5.68
N PHE A 550 -0.15 1.43 -4.95
CA PHE A 550 0.87 0.57 -5.54
C PHE A 550 0.21 -0.46 -6.48
N VAL A 551 -0.81 -1.17 -6.00
CA VAL A 551 -1.52 -2.18 -6.78
C VAL A 551 -2.13 -1.59 -8.06
N LEU A 552 -2.67 -0.37 -7.97
CA LEU A 552 -3.38 0.27 -9.09
C LEU A 552 -2.49 1.10 -10.03
N ASN A 553 -1.35 1.62 -9.56
CA ASN A 553 -0.58 2.65 -10.27
C ASN A 553 0.90 2.31 -10.44
N TYR A 554 1.37 1.14 -10.03
CA TYR A 554 2.75 0.76 -10.28
C TYR A 554 2.96 0.51 -11.78
N GLN A 555 3.75 1.37 -12.42
CA GLN A 555 3.88 1.39 -13.89
C GLN A 555 4.25 0.03 -14.48
N PRO A 556 5.17 -0.76 -13.92
CA PRO A 556 5.46 -2.10 -14.44
C PRO A 556 4.26 -3.05 -14.48
N PHE A 557 3.29 -2.92 -13.58
CA PHE A 557 2.06 -3.73 -13.62
C PHE A 557 1.14 -3.27 -14.74
N ILE A 558 0.97 -1.96 -14.91
CA ILE A 558 0.18 -1.38 -16.00
C ILE A 558 0.77 -1.78 -17.35
N ASP A 559 2.09 -1.64 -17.50
CA ASP A 559 2.84 -1.98 -18.70
C ASP A 559 2.71 -3.48 -19.03
N ALA A 560 2.76 -4.36 -18.03
CA ALA A 560 2.59 -5.80 -18.23
C ALA A 560 1.17 -6.17 -18.70
N ILE A 561 0.14 -5.56 -18.12
CA ILE A 561 -1.25 -5.74 -18.54
C ILE A 561 -1.45 -5.24 -19.97
N GLN A 562 -0.88 -4.08 -20.31
CA GLN A 562 -0.93 -3.52 -21.66
C GLN A 562 -0.23 -4.46 -22.65
N LEU A 563 0.95 -4.98 -22.30
CA LEU A 563 1.71 -5.90 -23.15
C LEU A 563 0.94 -7.20 -23.42
N ASP A 564 0.33 -7.80 -22.39
CA ASP A 564 -0.51 -9.00 -22.54
C ASP A 564 -1.76 -8.74 -23.40
N SER A 565 -2.41 -7.59 -23.21
CA SER A 565 -3.55 -7.16 -24.03
C SER A 565 -3.17 -7.00 -25.50
N LEU A 566 -2.02 -6.38 -25.78
CA LEU A 566 -1.50 -6.21 -27.14
C LEU A 566 -1.18 -7.57 -27.79
N HIS A 567 -0.59 -8.52 -27.05
CA HIS A 567 -0.33 -9.87 -27.59
C HIS A 567 -1.61 -10.68 -27.90
N LYS A 568 -2.73 -10.38 -27.23
CA LYS A 568 -4.01 -11.08 -27.41
C LYS A 568 -4.90 -10.45 -28.49
N LYS A 569 -4.53 -9.29 -29.03
CA LYS A 569 -5.33 -8.58 -30.03
C LYS A 569 -5.13 -9.22 -31.40
N ASP A 570 -6.23 -9.59 -32.08
CA ASP A 570 -6.17 -10.23 -33.40
C ASP A 570 -5.64 -9.28 -34.50
N THR A 571 -5.84 -7.97 -34.33
CA THR A 571 -5.37 -6.92 -35.24
C THR A 571 -4.84 -5.74 -34.44
N LEU A 572 -3.61 -5.32 -34.73
CA LEU A 572 -2.94 -4.17 -34.11
C LEU A 572 -2.98 -2.98 -35.07
N ASP A 573 -3.32 -1.80 -34.56
CA ASP A 573 -3.16 -0.54 -35.28
C ASP A 573 -1.73 0.04 -35.14
N GLU A 574 -1.44 1.15 -35.82
CA GLU A 574 -0.10 1.76 -35.78
C GLU A 574 0.35 2.17 -34.37
N ARG A 575 -0.58 2.55 -33.48
CA ARG A 575 -0.24 2.90 -32.09
C ARG A 575 0.02 1.65 -31.27
N ASP A 576 -0.80 0.62 -31.46
CA ASP A 576 -0.60 -0.68 -30.82
C ASP A 576 0.77 -1.26 -31.17
N ILE A 577 1.23 -1.12 -32.42
CA ILE A 577 2.56 -1.57 -32.86
C ILE A 577 3.67 -0.78 -32.17
N GLN A 578 3.56 0.55 -32.11
CA GLN A 578 4.54 1.40 -31.43
C GLN A 578 4.62 1.08 -29.93
N ASP A 579 3.47 0.92 -29.27
CA ASP A 579 3.38 0.56 -27.87
C ASP A 579 3.99 -0.83 -27.63
N LEU A 580 3.70 -1.80 -28.50
CA LEU A 580 4.24 -3.15 -28.41
C LEU A 580 5.77 -3.16 -28.55
N GLU A 581 6.32 -2.43 -29.53
CA GLU A 581 7.77 -2.31 -29.74
C GLU A 581 8.45 -1.66 -28.54
N GLN A 582 7.89 -0.55 -28.04
CA GLN A 582 8.43 0.18 -26.90
C GLN A 582 8.41 -0.67 -25.62
N LEU A 583 7.29 -1.30 -25.30
CA LEU A 583 7.14 -2.13 -24.11
C LEU A 583 7.99 -3.39 -24.20
N SER A 584 8.05 -4.06 -25.36
CA SER A 584 8.88 -5.25 -25.55
C SER A 584 10.38 -4.93 -25.46
N ALA A 585 10.81 -3.76 -25.91
CA ALA A 585 12.18 -3.29 -25.75
C ALA A 585 12.53 -3.01 -24.27
N ARG A 586 11.59 -2.41 -23.53
CA ARG A 586 11.74 -2.11 -22.10
C ARG A 586 11.74 -3.36 -21.23
N TYR A 587 10.87 -4.33 -21.53
CA TYR A 587 10.71 -5.58 -20.78
C TYR A 587 11.11 -6.76 -21.67
N ARG A 588 12.42 -6.95 -21.90
CA ARG A 588 12.93 -8.08 -22.69
C ARG A 588 12.35 -9.41 -22.16
N VAL A 589 11.48 -10.04 -22.94
CA VAL A 589 10.88 -11.35 -22.64
C VAL A 589 12.00 -12.39 -22.57
N GLY A 590 12.33 -12.86 -21.37
CA GLY A 590 13.44 -13.80 -21.13
C GLY A 590 14.16 -13.67 -19.79
N TYR A 591 13.88 -12.60 -19.01
CA TYR A 591 14.30 -12.51 -17.62
C TYR A 591 13.22 -13.06 -16.68
N VAL A 592 13.61 -13.76 -15.61
CA VAL A 592 12.71 -14.36 -14.60
C VAL A 592 11.67 -13.36 -14.04
N ALA A 593 11.97 -12.06 -14.06
CA ALA A 593 11.05 -10.99 -13.66
C ALA A 593 9.83 -10.81 -14.58
N SER A 594 9.91 -11.12 -15.88
CA SER A 594 8.79 -10.92 -16.82
C SER A 594 7.73 -12.02 -16.72
N THR A 595 8.08 -13.21 -16.22
CA THR A 595 7.16 -14.34 -16.06
C THR A 595 6.23 -14.16 -14.86
N ASN A 596 6.69 -13.46 -13.81
CA ASN A 596 5.88 -13.22 -12.60
C ASN A 596 4.93 -12.01 -12.73
N LEU A 597 5.12 -11.15 -13.74
CA LEU A 597 4.28 -9.98 -14.03
C LEU A 597 3.07 -10.29 -14.93
N ALA A 598 3.04 -11.48 -15.55
CA ALA A 598 2.15 -11.81 -16.67
C ALA A 598 0.84 -12.53 -16.29
N ASP A 599 0.37 -12.45 -15.03
CA ASP A 599 -0.96 -12.97 -14.64
C ASP A 599 -1.90 -11.82 -14.19
N PRO A 600 -2.61 -11.15 -15.12
CA PRO A 600 -3.49 -10.01 -14.83
C PRO A 600 -4.66 -10.32 -13.88
N ALA A 601 -5.08 -11.59 -13.77
CA ALA A 601 -6.23 -11.98 -12.94
C ALA A 601 -5.96 -11.88 -11.43
N SER A 602 -4.68 -11.88 -11.06
CA SER A 602 -4.21 -11.91 -9.67
C SER A 602 -4.19 -10.55 -8.96
N ILE A 603 -4.30 -9.43 -9.71
CA ILE A 603 -4.09 -8.06 -9.21
C ILE A 603 -5.41 -7.39 -8.78
N SER A 604 -6.56 -7.79 -9.35
CA SER A 604 -7.81 -7.02 -9.19
C SER A 604 -8.64 -7.32 -7.92
N LEU A 605 -8.27 -8.30 -7.10
CA LEU A 605 -9.11 -8.78 -5.99
C LEU A 605 -8.37 -8.96 -4.65
N ALA A 606 -7.18 -8.36 -4.49
CA ALA A 606 -6.44 -8.36 -3.23
C ALA A 606 -6.90 -7.29 -2.21
N GLY A 607 -8.04 -6.63 -2.47
CA GLY A 607 -8.67 -5.62 -1.59
C GLY A 607 -9.75 -6.20 -0.68
#